data_AF-A0A1S3N3V5-F1
#
_entry.id   AF-A0A1S3N3V5-F1
#
_cell.length_a   1.000
_cell.length_b   1.000
_cell.length_c   1.000
_cell.angle_alpha   90.00
_cell.angle_beta   90.00
_cell.angle_gamma   90.00
#
_symmetry.space_group_name_H-M   'P 1'
#
loop_
_entity.id
_entity.type
_entity.pdbx_description
1 polymer ?
#
loop_
_entity_poly.entity_id
_entity_poly.type
_entity_poly.pdbx_seq_one_letter_code
_entity_poly.pdbx_strand_id
1 'polypeptide(L)'
;MESLLVKESPLLLPLNKEKTVYDGFITVQERDFRIRILLPPDHQLKLAKLVSIDTEFRTLRLRAEDSSGRQHVVTVKLKPKHPVEAPWCSADLPVPLAMTWTPQSSLGHVHTQFLLLLESLAEFWAVLDEIDEKTWVLEPEKPSRADTMRRIAIANNVSIKVEVDTRHPKMLPECCLLGAEHVVTPLRNKLNANMHLWNPDCSILQNLRDVLEIEFPSPATHEKSSFSAECGICYAYRLESAIPDQVCNDPRCGQPFHQACLYEWLRGLPSSRQSFNIVFGECPYCSKPITVKMSTQKP
;
A
#
# COMPACT_ATOMS: atom_id res chain seq x y z
N MET A 1 -11.97 -0.37 37.23
CA MET A 1 -10.83 0.28 36.57
C MET A 1 -9.77 0.72 37.58
N GLU A 2 -10.16 1.36 38.70
CA GLU A 2 -9.25 1.77 39.79
C GLU A 2 -8.38 0.66 40.38
N SER A 3 -8.94 -0.52 40.61
CA SER A 3 -8.21 -1.66 41.22
C SER A 3 -7.20 -2.32 40.29
N LEU A 4 -7.30 -2.11 38.96
CA LEU A 4 -6.40 -2.67 37.96
C LEU A 4 -5.20 -1.74 37.73
N LEU A 5 -5.46 -0.43 37.56
CA LEU A 5 -4.41 0.58 37.35
C LEU A 5 -3.47 0.70 38.57
N VAL A 6 -4.02 0.67 39.78
CA VAL A 6 -3.20 0.69 41.02
C VAL A 6 -2.40 -0.61 41.20
N LYS A 7 -2.88 -1.74 40.66
CA LYS A 7 -2.14 -3.01 40.68
C LYS A 7 -1.04 -3.07 39.62
N GLU A 8 -1.28 -2.55 38.42
CA GLU A 8 -0.38 -2.64 37.28
C GLU A 8 0.63 -1.47 37.23
N SER A 9 0.25 -0.29 37.73
CA SER A 9 1.07 0.93 37.73
C SER A 9 0.87 1.70 39.03
N PRO A 10 1.37 1.18 40.17
CA PRO A 10 1.08 1.71 41.51
C PRO A 10 1.60 3.14 41.74
N LEU A 11 2.55 3.59 40.93
CA LEU A 11 3.13 4.91 41.02
C LEU A 11 2.36 5.96 40.22
N LEU A 12 1.26 5.61 39.54
CA LEU A 12 0.43 6.51 38.76
C LEU A 12 -0.84 6.91 39.52
N LEU A 13 -0.92 8.18 39.95
CA LEU A 13 -1.94 8.66 40.89
C LEU A 13 -2.88 9.68 40.25
N PRO A 14 -4.20 9.63 40.54
CA PRO A 14 -5.14 10.65 40.11
C PRO A 14 -4.90 11.98 40.84
N LEU A 15 -4.86 13.09 40.10
CA LEU A 15 -4.65 14.45 40.61
C LEU A 15 -5.93 15.26 40.79
N ASN A 16 -7.07 14.80 40.27
CA ASN A 16 -8.37 15.46 40.44
C ASN A 16 -9.46 14.48 40.86
N LYS A 17 -10.55 15.03 41.43
CA LYS A 17 -11.69 14.23 41.92
C LYS A 17 -12.41 13.51 40.80
N GLU A 18 -12.42 14.12 39.62
CA GLU A 18 -13.02 13.58 38.41
C GLU A 18 -12.16 12.45 37.83
N LYS A 19 -10.94 12.21 38.34
CA LYS A 19 -10.02 11.16 37.85
C LYS A 19 -9.79 11.24 36.35
N THR A 20 -9.71 12.46 35.84
CA THR A 20 -9.35 12.75 34.45
C THR A 20 -7.91 13.21 34.32
N VAL A 21 -7.21 13.44 35.43
CA VAL A 21 -5.78 13.75 35.42
C VAL A 21 -5.06 12.73 36.29
N TYR A 22 -4.07 12.03 35.74
CA TYR A 22 -3.17 11.16 36.48
C TYR A 22 -1.72 11.64 36.30
N ASP A 23 -0.90 11.56 37.34
CA ASP A 23 0.52 11.89 37.31
C ASP A 23 1.26 10.89 38.19
N GLY A 24 2.46 10.50 37.76
CA GLY A 24 3.20 9.48 38.45
C GLY A 24 4.31 8.88 37.62
N PHE A 25 4.80 7.74 38.04
CA PHE A 25 5.90 7.04 37.37
C PHE A 25 5.45 5.71 36.79
N ILE A 26 6.05 5.31 35.68
CA ILE A 26 6.03 3.92 35.20
C ILE A 26 7.46 3.45 35.01
N THR A 27 7.74 2.20 35.38
CA THR A 27 9.08 1.61 35.24
C THR A 27 9.09 0.71 34.01
N VAL A 28 10.01 0.98 33.07
CA VAL A 28 10.22 0.17 31.88
C VAL A 28 11.70 -0.17 31.77
N GLN A 29 12.04 -1.46 31.77
CA GLN A 29 13.44 -1.94 31.72
C GLN A 29 14.35 -1.24 32.76
N GLU A 30 13.91 -1.22 34.02
CA GLU A 30 14.63 -0.61 35.16
C GLU A 30 14.85 0.91 35.07
N ARG A 31 14.12 1.60 34.18
CA ARG A 31 14.11 3.07 34.12
C ARG A 31 12.75 3.61 34.51
N ASP A 32 12.74 4.59 35.40
CA ASP A 32 11.54 5.27 35.85
C ASP A 32 11.22 6.47 34.96
N PHE A 33 9.99 6.52 34.48
CA PHE A 33 9.49 7.58 33.62
C PHE A 33 8.31 8.27 34.25
N ARG A 34 8.41 9.58 34.44
CA ARG A 34 7.26 10.37 34.90
C ARG A 34 6.28 10.54 33.74
N ILE A 35 5.04 10.08 33.93
CA ILE A 35 3.96 10.21 32.97
C ILE A 35 2.82 11.02 33.59
N ARG A 36 2.23 11.90 32.79
CA ARG A 36 0.99 12.60 33.13
C ARG A 36 -0.06 12.29 32.06
N ILE A 37 -1.19 11.73 32.48
CA ILE A 37 -2.31 11.36 31.61
C ILE A 37 -3.45 12.34 31.84
N LEU A 38 -3.95 12.92 30.76
CA LEU A 38 -5.16 13.75 30.76
C LEU A 38 -6.24 12.99 29.97
N LEU A 39 -7.31 12.57 30.63
CA LEU A 39 -8.49 11.96 30.05
C LEU A 39 -9.50 13.06 29.66
N PRO A 40 -10.26 12.86 28.57
CA PRO A 40 -11.40 13.71 28.26
C PRO A 40 -12.49 13.63 29.35
N PRO A 41 -13.38 14.64 29.44
CA PRO A 41 -14.41 14.73 30.48
C PRO A 41 -15.40 13.56 30.52
N ASP A 42 -15.55 12.85 29.40
CA ASP A 42 -16.41 11.66 29.25
C ASP A 42 -15.69 10.35 29.62
N HIS A 43 -14.44 10.43 30.08
CA HIS A 43 -13.54 9.31 30.41
C HIS A 43 -13.32 8.33 29.26
N GLN A 44 -13.74 8.69 28.05
CA GLN A 44 -13.64 7.80 26.91
C GLN A 44 -12.22 7.86 26.35
N LEU A 45 -11.46 6.81 26.59
CA LEU A 45 -10.22 6.50 25.88
C LEU A 45 -10.48 6.07 24.41
N LYS A 46 -11.71 6.25 23.90
CA LYS A 46 -12.21 5.55 22.71
C LYS A 46 -11.60 6.03 21.41
N LEU A 47 -11.08 7.25 21.37
CA LEU A 47 -10.69 7.84 20.10
C LEU A 47 -9.27 7.42 19.70
N ALA A 48 -8.29 7.43 20.61
CA ALA A 48 -6.90 7.04 20.32
C ALA A 48 -6.38 6.02 21.33
N LYS A 49 -5.93 4.85 20.86
CA LYS A 49 -5.23 3.87 21.72
C LYS A 49 -3.74 3.99 21.50
N LEU A 50 -2.96 4.28 22.55
CA LEU A 50 -1.50 4.23 22.50
C LEU A 50 -1.07 2.78 22.20
N VAL A 51 -0.42 2.56 21.07
CA VAL A 51 0.09 1.24 20.65
C VAL A 51 1.43 0.98 21.30
N SER A 52 2.33 1.97 21.23
CA SER A 52 3.66 1.89 21.82
C SER A 52 4.22 3.29 22.03
N ILE A 53 5.13 3.40 22.98
CA ILE A 53 5.96 4.59 23.20
C ILE A 53 7.42 4.13 23.34
N ASP A 54 8.35 4.92 22.82
CA ASP A 54 9.78 4.64 23.02
C ASP A 54 10.23 4.97 24.44
N THR A 55 11.42 4.47 24.83
CA THR A 55 12.01 4.70 26.15
C THR A 55 12.43 6.15 26.37
N GLU A 56 12.36 7.03 25.36
CA GLU A 56 12.67 8.45 25.52
C GLU A 56 11.39 9.31 25.60
N PHE A 57 10.21 8.69 25.48
CA PHE A 57 8.91 9.38 25.42
C PHE A 57 8.84 10.40 24.29
N ARG A 58 9.62 10.18 23.23
CA ARG A 58 9.70 11.04 22.05
C ARG A 58 8.91 10.48 20.89
N THR A 59 8.87 9.16 20.73
CA THR A 59 8.15 8.50 19.65
C THR A 59 6.93 7.78 20.19
N LEU A 60 5.76 8.21 19.75
CA LEU A 60 4.45 7.66 20.10
C LEU A 60 3.86 6.98 18.86
N ARG A 61 3.20 5.84 19.03
CA ARG A 61 2.36 5.24 17.98
C ARG A 61 0.93 5.21 18.47
N LEU A 62 0.03 5.89 17.79
CA LEU A 62 -1.39 6.00 18.14
C LEU A 62 -2.21 5.22 17.11
N ARG A 63 -3.07 4.32 17.60
CA ARG A 63 -4.04 3.59 16.78
C ARG A 63 -5.31 4.42 16.66
N ALA A 64 -5.82 4.48 15.45
CA ALA A 64 -7.13 4.99 15.10
C ALA A 64 -7.90 3.95 14.29
N GLU A 65 -9.22 4.07 14.27
CA GLU A 65 -10.12 3.21 13.52
C GLU A 65 -11.00 4.12 12.65
N ASP A 66 -11.15 3.79 11.37
CA ASP A 66 -12.06 4.51 10.48
C ASP A 66 -13.50 3.98 10.57
N SER A 67 -14.44 4.66 9.92
CA SER A 67 -15.86 4.30 9.91
C SER A 67 -16.18 2.91 9.36
N SER A 68 -15.26 2.25 8.66
CA SER A 68 -15.42 0.87 8.18
C SER A 68 -14.70 -0.15 9.07
N GLY A 69 -14.19 0.26 10.23
CA GLY A 69 -13.52 -0.61 11.20
C GLY A 69 -12.06 -0.92 10.88
N ARG A 70 -11.49 -0.30 9.83
CA ARG A 70 -10.08 -0.53 9.48
C ARG A 70 -9.18 0.14 10.50
N GLN A 71 -8.13 -0.58 10.89
CA GLN A 71 -7.16 -0.13 11.88
C GLN A 71 -6.02 0.62 11.20
N HIS A 72 -5.74 1.82 11.69
CA HIS A 72 -4.67 2.69 11.19
C HIS A 72 -3.74 3.09 12.34
N VAL A 73 -2.49 3.39 12.04
CA VAL A 73 -1.52 3.82 13.04
C VAL A 73 -0.79 5.07 12.58
N VAL A 74 -0.85 6.12 13.40
CA VAL A 74 -0.02 7.32 13.24
C VAL A 74 1.16 7.26 14.21
N THR A 75 2.36 7.41 13.67
CA THR A 75 3.60 7.58 14.43
C THR A 75 3.89 9.06 14.59
N VAL A 76 4.00 9.50 15.84
CA VAL A 76 4.24 10.89 16.23
C VAL A 76 5.59 10.99 16.93
N LYS A 77 6.50 11.80 16.40
CA LYS A 77 7.80 12.10 17.01
C LYS A 77 7.80 13.51 17.57
N LEU A 78 7.86 13.63 18.89
CA LEU A 78 7.99 14.88 19.62
C LEU A 78 9.40 15.45 19.42
N LYS A 79 9.45 16.72 19.06
CA LYS A 79 10.71 17.45 18.92
C LYS A 79 11.11 18.07 20.27
N PRO A 80 12.39 18.42 20.51
CA PRO A 80 12.85 18.93 21.79
C PRO A 80 12.12 20.18 22.30
N LYS A 81 11.59 21.02 21.39
CA LYS A 81 10.84 22.25 21.72
C LYS A 81 9.32 22.07 21.67
N HIS A 82 8.82 20.84 21.70
CA HIS A 82 7.38 20.57 21.77
C HIS A 82 6.79 21.16 23.08
N PRO A 83 5.59 21.79 23.06
CA PRO A 83 4.64 21.94 21.96
C PRO A 83 4.82 23.20 21.08
N VAL A 84 5.83 24.04 21.33
CA VAL A 84 6.09 25.24 20.50
C VAL A 84 6.44 24.83 19.07
N GLU A 85 7.19 23.73 18.92
CA GLU A 85 7.46 23.11 17.63
C GLU A 85 6.52 21.92 17.36
N ALA A 86 6.00 21.87 16.13
CA ALA A 86 5.12 20.78 15.69
C ALA A 86 5.82 19.42 15.76
N PRO A 87 5.12 18.37 16.24
CA PRO A 87 5.66 17.02 16.16
C PRO A 87 5.76 16.56 14.69
N TRP A 88 6.71 15.68 14.40
CA TRP A 88 6.76 15.02 13.10
C TRP A 88 5.79 13.83 13.10
N CYS A 89 4.94 13.72 12.09
CA CYS A 89 3.93 12.66 12.00
C CYS A 89 4.12 11.83 10.73
N SER A 90 3.90 10.52 10.82
CA SER A 90 3.90 9.60 9.68
C SER A 90 2.88 8.48 9.88
N ALA A 91 2.30 7.99 8.79
CA ALA A 91 1.36 6.88 8.77
C ALA A 91 1.39 6.25 7.37
N ASP A 92 0.90 5.01 7.25
CA ASP A 92 0.77 4.33 5.96
C ASP A 92 -0.45 4.90 5.22
N LEU A 93 -0.24 6.01 4.51
CA LEU A 93 -1.30 6.75 3.81
C LEU A 93 -0.91 6.96 2.35
N PRO A 94 -1.90 6.99 1.43
CA PRO A 94 -1.66 7.19 0.01
C PRO A 94 -1.45 8.68 -0.34
N VAL A 95 -1.51 9.56 0.67
CA VAL A 95 -1.33 11.01 0.56
C VAL A 95 -0.44 11.53 1.70
N PRO A 96 0.27 12.66 1.50
CA PRO A 96 1.08 13.25 2.56
C PRO A 96 0.28 13.60 3.82
N LEU A 97 0.83 13.25 4.98
CA LEU A 97 0.23 13.58 6.28
C LEU A 97 0.58 15.02 6.70
N ALA A 98 -0.21 15.98 6.24
CA ALA A 98 -0.06 17.38 6.62
C ALA A 98 -0.85 17.67 7.91
N MET A 99 -0.15 18.02 8.99
CA MET A 99 -0.75 18.41 10.27
C MET A 99 -0.71 19.91 10.43
N THR A 100 -1.87 20.52 10.68
CA THR A 100 -1.92 21.90 11.17
C THR A 100 -1.55 21.92 12.65
N TRP A 101 -0.65 22.83 13.02
CA TRP A 101 -0.12 22.91 14.38
C TRP A 101 0.10 24.35 14.82
N THR A 102 -0.32 24.65 16.04
CA THR A 102 -0.07 25.91 16.76
C THR A 102 0.51 25.59 18.14
N PRO A 103 1.16 26.55 18.84
CA PRO A 103 1.64 26.31 20.21
C PRO A 103 0.55 25.91 21.23
N GLN A 104 -0.73 26.12 20.90
CA GLN A 104 -1.89 25.71 21.70
C GLN A 104 -2.42 24.32 21.33
N SER A 105 -1.89 23.73 20.26
CA SER A 105 -2.26 22.39 19.81
C SER A 105 -1.75 21.32 20.77
N SER A 106 -2.35 20.14 20.68
CA SER A 106 -2.05 18.99 21.52
C SER A 106 -2.07 17.71 20.69
N LEU A 107 -1.61 16.59 21.26
CA LEU A 107 -1.73 15.28 20.60
C LEU A 107 -3.19 14.93 20.27
N GLY A 108 -4.16 15.45 21.02
CA GLY A 108 -5.58 15.33 20.68
C GLY A 108 -5.91 15.97 19.33
N HIS A 109 -5.31 17.11 18.99
CA HIS A 109 -5.48 17.77 17.70
C HIS A 109 -4.87 16.96 16.55
N VAL A 110 -3.72 16.31 16.77
CA VAL A 110 -3.11 15.38 15.80
C VAL A 110 -4.06 14.23 15.54
N HIS A 111 -4.63 13.66 16.60
CA HIS A 111 -5.55 12.54 16.49
C HIS A 111 -6.85 12.90 15.74
N THR A 112 -7.47 14.04 16.07
CA THR A 112 -8.69 14.50 15.38
C THR A 112 -8.43 14.76 13.90
N GLN A 113 -7.31 15.43 13.55
CA GLN A 113 -6.94 15.65 12.14
C GLN A 113 -6.66 14.33 11.41
N PHE A 114 -6.02 13.37 12.09
CA PHE A 114 -5.79 12.05 11.53
C PHE A 114 -7.11 11.33 11.24
N LEU A 115 -8.05 11.29 12.18
CA LEU A 115 -9.38 10.70 11.95
C LEU A 115 -10.10 11.34 10.76
N LEU A 116 -10.12 12.67 10.66
CA LEU A 116 -10.75 13.35 9.53
C LEU A 116 -10.12 12.97 8.19
N LEU A 117 -8.80 12.81 8.16
CA LEU A 117 -8.09 12.34 6.96
C LEU A 117 -8.46 10.88 6.63
N LEU A 118 -8.54 10.00 7.63
CA LEU A 118 -8.96 8.61 7.42
C LEU A 118 -10.37 8.54 6.82
N GLU A 119 -11.30 9.33 7.34
CA GLU A 119 -12.66 9.38 6.78
C GLU A 119 -12.68 9.89 5.33
N SER A 120 -11.83 10.85 4.98
CA SER A 120 -11.73 11.32 3.59
C SER A 120 -11.17 10.27 2.61
N LEU A 121 -10.50 9.23 3.12
CA LEU A 121 -9.90 8.14 2.34
C LEU A 121 -10.70 6.83 2.41
N ALA A 122 -11.81 6.80 3.14
CA ALA A 122 -12.58 5.59 3.39
C ALA A 122 -13.09 4.93 2.09
N GLU A 123 -13.57 5.73 1.13
CA GLU A 123 -14.04 5.22 -0.17
C GLU A 123 -12.88 4.65 -1.01
N PHE A 124 -11.72 5.30 -0.99
CA PHE A 124 -10.51 4.82 -1.66
C PHE A 124 -10.08 3.45 -1.13
N TRP A 125 -10.03 3.27 0.18
CA TRP A 125 -9.68 1.97 0.75
C TRP A 125 -10.76 0.91 0.53
N ALA A 126 -12.04 1.28 0.52
CA ALA A 126 -13.11 0.32 0.20
C ALA A 126 -12.97 -0.26 -1.22
N VAL A 127 -12.56 0.55 -2.19
CA VAL A 127 -12.26 0.09 -3.56
C VAL A 127 -11.11 -0.90 -3.58
N LEU A 128 -10.01 -0.60 -2.88
CA LEU A 128 -8.85 -1.50 -2.81
C LEU A 128 -9.13 -2.77 -2.01
N ASP A 129 -9.90 -2.68 -0.92
CA ASP A 129 -10.32 -3.84 -0.13
C ASP A 129 -11.09 -4.84 -1.01
N GLU A 130 -12.00 -4.37 -1.86
CA GLU A 130 -12.73 -5.24 -2.79
C GLU A 130 -11.80 -5.94 -3.79
N ILE A 131 -10.84 -5.20 -4.38
CA ILE A 131 -9.87 -5.76 -5.32
C ILE A 131 -9.01 -6.82 -4.62
N ASP A 132 -8.50 -6.51 -3.43
CA ASP A 132 -7.63 -7.37 -2.64
C ASP A 132 -8.35 -8.65 -2.19
N GLU A 133 -9.65 -8.57 -1.90
CA GLU A 133 -10.45 -9.73 -1.49
C GLU A 133 -10.85 -10.62 -2.68
N LYS A 134 -11.26 -10.02 -3.81
CA LYS A 134 -11.94 -10.74 -4.89
C LYS A 134 -11.04 -11.14 -6.06
N THR A 135 -9.76 -10.75 -6.06
CA THR A 135 -8.85 -10.99 -7.19
C THR A 135 -7.49 -11.54 -6.76
N TRP A 136 -6.73 -12.06 -7.71
CA TRP A 136 -5.32 -12.39 -7.50
C TRP A 136 -4.41 -11.18 -7.72
N VAL A 137 -4.12 -10.45 -6.64
CA VAL A 137 -3.13 -9.37 -6.63
C VAL A 137 -1.71 -9.94 -6.61
N LEU A 138 -0.93 -9.59 -7.64
CA LEU A 138 0.46 -10.01 -7.84
C LEU A 138 1.45 -9.04 -7.19
N GLU A 139 1.16 -7.73 -7.29
CA GLU A 139 1.97 -6.64 -6.76
C GLU A 139 1.07 -5.51 -6.23
N PRO A 140 1.39 -4.93 -5.04
CA PRO A 140 2.37 -5.44 -4.07
C PRO A 140 1.93 -6.78 -3.46
N GLU A 141 2.88 -7.62 -3.03
CA GLU A 141 2.55 -8.94 -2.44
C GLU A 141 1.80 -8.82 -1.11
N LYS A 142 2.15 -7.78 -0.34
CA LYS A 142 1.52 -7.45 0.93
C LYS A 142 1.12 -5.98 0.85
N PRO A 143 -0.06 -5.67 0.29
CA PRO A 143 -0.48 -4.30 0.15
C PRO A 143 -0.61 -3.58 1.49
N SER A 144 -0.08 -2.38 1.54
CA SER A 144 -0.26 -1.43 2.64
C SER A 144 -1.36 -0.42 2.31
N ARG A 145 -1.76 0.37 3.32
CA ARG A 145 -2.73 1.46 3.13
C ARG A 145 -2.18 2.65 2.35
N ALA A 146 -0.86 2.69 2.11
CA ALA A 146 -0.21 3.68 1.26
C ALA A 146 -0.18 3.31 -0.23
N ASP A 147 -0.37 2.03 -0.56
CA ASP A 147 -0.26 1.54 -1.94
C ASP A 147 -1.53 1.86 -2.75
N THR A 148 -1.39 2.70 -3.77
CA THR A 148 -2.45 3.14 -4.70
C THR A 148 -2.63 2.24 -5.91
N MET A 149 -1.68 1.33 -6.14
CA MET A 149 -1.62 0.47 -7.31
C MET A 149 -1.88 -0.99 -6.96
N ARG A 150 -2.56 -1.71 -7.85
CA ARG A 150 -2.66 -3.17 -7.84
C ARG A 150 -2.33 -3.75 -9.20
N ARG A 151 -1.39 -4.69 -9.26
CA ARG A 151 -1.20 -5.56 -10.41
C ARG A 151 -2.04 -6.80 -10.22
N ILE A 152 -3.09 -6.95 -11.01
CA ILE A 152 -4.08 -8.02 -10.88
C ILE A 152 -3.86 -9.05 -12.00
N ALA A 153 -3.86 -10.33 -11.66
CA ALA A 153 -3.79 -11.41 -12.64
C ALA A 153 -5.06 -11.46 -13.49
N ILE A 154 -4.91 -11.66 -14.81
CA ILE A 154 -6.01 -11.92 -15.74
C ILE A 154 -5.97 -13.38 -16.20
N ALA A 155 -4.79 -13.84 -16.61
CA ALA A 155 -4.54 -15.20 -17.08
C ALA A 155 -3.04 -15.53 -16.90
N ASN A 156 -2.62 -16.73 -17.33
CA ASN A 156 -1.20 -17.12 -17.29
C ASN A 156 -0.35 -16.11 -18.08
N ASN A 157 0.65 -15.52 -17.42
CA ASN A 157 1.53 -14.49 -17.97
C ASN A 157 0.81 -13.23 -18.50
N VAL A 158 -0.42 -12.97 -18.03
CA VAL A 158 -1.21 -11.78 -18.38
C VAL A 158 -1.77 -11.13 -17.12
N SER A 159 -1.56 -9.83 -16.99
CA SER A 159 -2.01 -9.04 -15.84
C SER A 159 -2.36 -7.62 -16.23
N ILE A 160 -3.08 -6.92 -15.36
CA ILE A 160 -3.38 -5.50 -15.49
C ILE A 160 -2.88 -4.76 -14.25
N LYS A 161 -2.11 -3.69 -14.43
CA LYS A 161 -1.82 -2.72 -13.37
C LYS A 161 -2.93 -1.67 -13.36
N VAL A 162 -3.51 -1.45 -12.19
CA VAL A 162 -4.60 -0.50 -11.93
C VAL A 162 -4.10 0.49 -10.88
N GLU A 163 -3.99 1.75 -11.24
CA GLU A 163 -3.64 2.86 -10.35
C GLU A 163 -4.91 3.64 -9.98
N VAL A 164 -5.31 3.58 -8.71
CA VAL A 164 -6.54 4.21 -8.23
C VAL A 164 -6.24 5.63 -7.74
N ASP A 165 -6.97 6.62 -8.25
CA ASP A 165 -6.88 8.00 -7.78
C ASP A 165 -7.46 8.13 -6.36
N THR A 166 -6.69 8.74 -5.45
CA THR A 166 -7.07 8.87 -4.03
C THR A 166 -8.21 9.84 -3.78
N ARG A 167 -8.44 10.81 -4.67
CA ARG A 167 -9.49 11.83 -4.57
C ARG A 167 -10.74 11.45 -5.34
N HIS A 168 -10.58 10.64 -6.40
CA HIS A 168 -11.65 10.20 -7.27
C HIS A 168 -11.63 8.66 -7.47
N PRO A 169 -11.77 7.87 -6.38
CA PRO A 169 -11.48 6.44 -6.38
C PRO A 169 -12.46 5.57 -7.19
N LYS A 170 -13.54 6.13 -7.72
CA LYS A 170 -14.52 5.45 -8.58
C LYS A 170 -14.44 5.85 -10.06
N MET A 171 -13.57 6.80 -10.40
CA MET A 171 -13.32 7.17 -11.79
C MET A 171 -12.45 6.12 -12.49
N LEU A 172 -12.43 6.15 -13.83
CA LEU A 172 -11.59 5.27 -14.64
C LEU A 172 -10.11 5.41 -14.21
N PRO A 173 -9.49 4.35 -13.65
CA PRO A 173 -8.11 4.38 -13.19
C PRO A 173 -7.13 4.31 -14.36
N GLU A 174 -5.86 4.67 -14.11
CA GLU A 174 -4.81 4.37 -15.07
C GLU A 174 -4.61 2.85 -15.14
N CYS A 175 -4.75 2.30 -16.35
CA CYS A 175 -4.72 0.87 -16.60
C CYS A 175 -3.56 0.52 -17.54
N CYS A 176 -2.70 -0.41 -17.13
CA CYS A 176 -1.59 -0.90 -17.95
C CYS A 176 -1.62 -2.43 -18.05
N LEU A 177 -1.98 -2.95 -19.23
CA LEU A 177 -1.97 -4.38 -19.54
C LEU A 177 -0.55 -4.89 -19.80
N LEU A 178 -0.19 -6.00 -19.15
CA LEU A 178 1.13 -6.63 -19.21
C LEU A 178 0.99 -8.09 -19.64
N GLY A 179 1.76 -8.49 -20.65
CA GLY A 179 1.76 -9.83 -21.22
C GLY A 179 2.28 -9.81 -22.66
N ALA A 180 2.26 -10.95 -23.34
CA ALA A 180 2.63 -11.02 -24.76
C ALA A 180 1.64 -10.19 -25.60
N GLU A 181 2.14 -9.42 -26.57
CA GLU A 181 1.35 -8.44 -27.34
C GLU A 181 0.12 -9.04 -28.03
N HIS A 182 0.24 -10.27 -28.55
CA HIS A 182 -0.88 -10.95 -29.19
C HIS A 182 -2.03 -11.28 -28.22
N VAL A 183 -1.75 -11.36 -26.91
CA VAL A 183 -2.76 -11.60 -25.85
C VAL A 183 -3.30 -10.31 -25.28
N VAL A 184 -2.45 -9.29 -25.06
CA VAL A 184 -2.89 -8.01 -24.47
C VAL A 184 -3.56 -7.08 -25.48
N THR A 185 -3.26 -7.18 -26.78
CA THR A 185 -3.85 -6.30 -27.80
C THR A 185 -5.38 -6.42 -27.87
N PRO A 186 -5.99 -7.62 -27.89
CA PRO A 186 -7.45 -7.77 -27.80
C PRO A 186 -8.05 -7.10 -26.55
N LEU A 187 -7.44 -7.29 -25.37
CA LEU A 187 -7.90 -6.68 -24.12
C LEU A 187 -7.80 -5.16 -24.16
N ARG A 188 -6.72 -4.62 -24.72
CA ARG A 188 -6.50 -3.18 -24.93
C ARG A 188 -7.56 -2.59 -25.86
N ASN A 189 -7.92 -3.31 -26.92
CA ASN A 189 -8.98 -2.88 -27.83
C ASN A 189 -10.34 -2.84 -27.13
N LYS A 190 -10.68 -3.85 -26.32
CA LYS A 190 -11.91 -3.86 -25.50
C LYS A 190 -11.94 -2.70 -24.52
N LEU A 191 -10.85 -2.49 -23.77
CA LEU A 191 -10.72 -1.37 -22.84
C LEU A 191 -11.01 -0.02 -23.53
N ASN A 192 -10.41 0.22 -24.69
CA ASN A 192 -10.59 1.46 -25.44
C ASN A 192 -12.01 1.59 -26.03
N ALA A 193 -12.56 0.51 -26.57
CA ALA A 193 -13.89 0.53 -27.18
C ALA A 193 -14.99 0.74 -26.12
N ASN A 194 -14.84 0.12 -24.95
CA ASN A 194 -15.85 0.07 -23.92
C ASN A 194 -15.64 1.10 -22.79
N MET A 195 -14.61 1.96 -22.85
CA MET A 195 -14.31 2.93 -21.77
C MET A 195 -15.51 3.85 -21.44
N HIS A 196 -16.36 4.11 -22.43
CA HIS A 196 -17.55 4.96 -22.30
C HIS A 196 -18.66 4.32 -21.45
N LEU A 197 -18.58 3.00 -21.21
CA LEU A 197 -19.49 2.26 -20.34
C LEU A 197 -19.11 2.37 -18.85
N TRP A 198 -17.98 3.00 -18.53
CA TRP A 198 -17.54 3.17 -17.15
C TRP A 198 -18.58 3.92 -16.33
N ASN A 199 -19.11 3.28 -15.30
CA ASN A 199 -20.14 3.82 -14.43
C ASN A 199 -19.58 4.06 -13.02
N PRO A 200 -19.43 5.31 -12.57
CA PRO A 200 -18.98 5.63 -11.21
C PRO A 200 -19.90 5.13 -10.08
N ASP A 201 -21.15 4.75 -10.38
CA ASP A 201 -22.04 4.13 -9.39
C ASP A 201 -21.72 2.65 -9.16
N CYS A 202 -21.01 2.01 -10.10
CA CYS A 202 -20.49 0.65 -9.98
C CYS A 202 -19.09 0.65 -9.36
N SER A 203 -18.67 -0.48 -8.78
CA SER A 203 -17.31 -0.61 -8.29
C SER A 203 -16.29 -0.69 -9.43
N ILE A 204 -15.03 -0.33 -9.14
CA ILE A 204 -13.92 -0.44 -10.11
C ILE A 204 -13.81 -1.87 -10.64
N LEU A 205 -13.91 -2.86 -9.76
CA LEU A 205 -13.77 -4.26 -10.17
C LEU A 205 -14.89 -4.67 -11.12
N GLN A 206 -16.14 -4.26 -10.85
CA GLN A 206 -17.27 -4.53 -11.74
C GLN A 206 -17.09 -3.85 -13.09
N ASN A 207 -16.75 -2.55 -13.10
CA ASN A 207 -16.48 -1.82 -14.34
C ASN A 207 -15.37 -2.47 -15.17
N LEU A 208 -14.27 -2.90 -14.53
CA LEU A 208 -13.18 -3.58 -15.22
C LEU A 208 -13.62 -4.90 -15.86
N ARG A 209 -14.48 -5.68 -15.19
CA ARG A 209 -15.06 -6.91 -15.76
C ARG A 209 -15.88 -6.62 -17.01
N ASP A 210 -16.76 -5.62 -16.92
CA ASP A 210 -17.68 -5.28 -18.00
C ASP A 210 -16.94 -4.69 -19.20
N VAL A 211 -16.00 -3.77 -18.95
CA VAL A 211 -15.23 -3.07 -19.99
C VAL A 211 -14.26 -4.02 -20.69
N LEU A 212 -13.57 -4.89 -19.96
CA LEU A 212 -12.66 -5.88 -20.53
C LEU A 212 -13.39 -7.14 -21.03
N GLU A 213 -14.65 -7.32 -20.66
CA GLU A 213 -15.47 -8.51 -20.90
C GLU A 213 -14.72 -9.79 -20.48
N ILE A 214 -14.26 -9.81 -19.23
CA ILE A 214 -13.54 -10.94 -18.62
C ILE A 214 -14.09 -11.24 -17.23
N GLU A 215 -13.85 -12.47 -16.79
CA GLU A 215 -13.92 -12.83 -15.38
C GLU A 215 -12.51 -12.82 -14.78
N PHE A 216 -12.34 -12.10 -13.67
CA PHE A 216 -11.07 -12.11 -12.96
C PHE A 216 -10.89 -13.42 -12.19
N PRO A 217 -9.70 -14.04 -12.24
CA PRO A 217 -9.41 -15.17 -11.36
C PRO A 217 -9.42 -14.70 -9.90
N SER A 218 -10.00 -15.53 -9.03
CA SER A 218 -10.14 -15.23 -7.61
C SER A 218 -9.41 -16.26 -6.74
N PRO A 219 -9.06 -15.92 -5.49
CA PRO A 219 -8.51 -16.88 -4.53
C PRO A 219 -9.44 -18.07 -4.22
N ALA A 220 -10.75 -17.93 -4.44
CA ALA A 220 -11.73 -18.99 -4.26
C ALA A 220 -11.78 -19.97 -5.44
N THR A 221 -11.33 -19.55 -6.63
CA THR A 221 -11.48 -20.32 -7.87
C THR A 221 -10.16 -20.82 -8.47
N HIS A 222 -9.04 -20.20 -8.12
CA HIS A 222 -7.73 -20.51 -8.70
C HIS A 222 -6.64 -20.54 -7.63
N GLU A 223 -5.63 -21.39 -7.81
CA GLU A 223 -4.44 -21.40 -6.96
C GLU A 223 -3.41 -20.34 -7.38
N LYS A 224 -2.72 -19.73 -6.41
CA LYS A 224 -1.65 -18.73 -6.64
C LYS A 224 -0.55 -19.23 -7.58
N SER A 225 -0.25 -20.53 -7.52
CA SER A 225 0.75 -21.22 -8.36
C SER A 225 0.50 -21.01 -9.85
N SER A 226 -0.76 -20.88 -10.27
CA SER A 226 -1.15 -20.68 -11.67
C SER A 226 -0.64 -19.36 -12.27
N PHE A 227 -0.39 -18.36 -11.42
CA PHE A 227 0.03 -17.03 -11.84
C PHE A 227 1.48 -16.70 -11.45
N SER A 228 2.20 -17.67 -10.86
CA SER A 228 3.54 -17.50 -10.31
C SER A 228 4.63 -18.02 -11.24
N ALA A 229 4.60 -17.62 -12.51
CA ALA A 229 5.57 -18.10 -13.50
C ALA A 229 6.98 -17.56 -13.25
N GLU A 230 7.97 -18.44 -13.26
CA GLU A 230 9.36 -18.09 -12.99
C GLU A 230 10.02 -17.37 -14.17
N CYS A 231 10.96 -16.47 -13.86
CA CYS A 231 11.78 -15.85 -14.88
C CYS A 231 12.64 -16.90 -15.59
N GLY A 232 12.66 -16.87 -16.94
CA GLY A 232 13.46 -17.80 -17.73
C GLY A 232 14.99 -17.66 -17.57
N ILE A 233 15.50 -16.65 -16.86
CA ILE A 233 16.94 -16.42 -16.67
C ILE A 233 17.39 -16.79 -15.26
N CYS A 234 16.74 -16.23 -14.23
CA CYS A 234 17.12 -16.48 -12.83
C CYS A 234 16.35 -17.63 -12.18
N TYR A 235 15.35 -18.20 -12.86
CA TYR A 235 14.49 -19.29 -12.38
C TYR A 235 13.82 -18.98 -11.03
N ALA A 236 13.59 -17.70 -10.76
CA ALA A 236 12.87 -17.24 -9.59
C ALA A 236 11.60 -16.53 -10.02
N TYR A 237 10.52 -16.72 -9.26
CA TYR A 237 9.32 -15.90 -9.40
C TYR A 237 9.53 -14.49 -8.86
N ARG A 238 10.24 -14.34 -7.73
CA ARG A 238 10.57 -13.03 -7.15
C ARG A 238 12.07 -12.80 -7.16
N LEU A 239 12.47 -11.66 -7.70
CA LEU A 239 13.81 -11.10 -7.55
C LEU A 239 13.64 -9.81 -6.74
N GLU A 240 14.02 -9.87 -5.46
CA GLU A 240 13.66 -8.85 -4.45
C GLU A 240 12.13 -8.67 -4.38
N SER A 241 11.61 -7.48 -4.69
CA SER A 241 10.16 -7.23 -4.76
C SER A 241 9.57 -7.43 -6.15
N ALA A 242 10.38 -7.56 -7.20
CA ALA A 242 9.93 -7.62 -8.58
C ALA A 242 9.55 -9.04 -9.03
N ILE A 243 8.51 -9.13 -9.86
CA ILE A 243 8.10 -10.36 -10.55
C ILE A 243 8.26 -10.20 -12.07
N PRO A 244 8.27 -11.29 -12.86
CA PRO A 244 8.38 -11.19 -14.30
C PRO A 244 7.31 -10.29 -14.92
N ASP A 245 7.73 -9.37 -15.77
CA ASP A 245 6.90 -8.34 -16.39
C ASP A 245 7.19 -8.17 -17.89
N GLN A 246 8.24 -8.84 -18.39
CA GLN A 246 8.54 -8.95 -19.81
C GLN A 246 8.20 -10.36 -20.29
N VAL A 247 7.47 -10.49 -21.39
CA VAL A 247 7.07 -11.79 -21.93
C VAL A 247 7.48 -11.88 -23.39
N CYS A 248 8.03 -13.03 -23.81
CA CYS A 248 8.32 -13.25 -25.22
C CYS A 248 7.03 -13.18 -26.06
N ASN A 249 7.06 -12.40 -27.14
CA ASN A 249 5.91 -12.18 -28.01
C ASN A 249 5.62 -13.35 -28.98
N ASP A 250 6.56 -14.29 -29.19
CA ASP A 250 6.28 -15.47 -30.03
C ASP A 250 5.24 -16.36 -29.33
N PRO A 251 4.08 -16.64 -29.95
CA PRO A 251 2.99 -17.40 -29.34
C PRO A 251 3.34 -18.83 -28.91
N ARG A 252 4.44 -19.40 -29.45
CA ARG A 252 4.91 -20.74 -29.07
C ARG A 252 5.93 -20.71 -27.94
N CYS A 253 6.40 -19.52 -27.56
CA CYS A 253 7.38 -19.33 -26.49
C CYS A 253 6.70 -18.82 -25.22
N GLY A 254 6.21 -17.57 -25.22
CA GLY A 254 5.53 -16.97 -24.05
C GLY A 254 6.34 -16.95 -22.75
N GLN A 255 7.67 -17.18 -22.80
CA GLN A 255 8.52 -17.23 -21.60
C GLN A 255 8.56 -15.85 -20.94
N PRO A 256 8.26 -15.75 -19.63
CA PRO A 256 8.38 -14.51 -18.89
C PRO A 256 9.79 -14.28 -18.34
N PHE A 257 10.16 -13.02 -18.18
CA PHE A 257 11.43 -12.55 -17.66
C PHE A 257 11.21 -11.35 -16.74
N HIS A 258 12.02 -11.22 -15.69
CA HIS A 258 12.17 -9.92 -15.02
C HIS A 258 12.81 -8.93 -15.99
N GLN A 259 12.32 -7.69 -16.03
CA GLN A 259 12.95 -6.61 -16.81
C GLN A 259 14.45 -6.50 -16.54
N ALA A 260 14.87 -6.53 -15.28
CA ALA A 260 16.29 -6.46 -14.91
C ALA A 260 17.10 -7.63 -15.49
N CYS A 261 16.62 -8.87 -15.33
CA CYS A 261 17.31 -10.05 -15.86
C CYS A 261 17.45 -10.01 -17.38
N LEU A 262 16.38 -9.65 -18.10
CA LEU A 262 16.39 -9.58 -19.55
C LEU A 262 17.28 -8.45 -20.06
N TYR A 263 17.28 -7.30 -19.38
CA TYR A 263 18.18 -6.19 -19.69
C TYR A 263 19.66 -6.59 -19.51
N GLU A 264 20.00 -7.19 -18.37
CA GLU A 264 21.34 -7.68 -18.07
C GLU A 264 21.82 -8.72 -19.09
N TRP A 265 20.92 -9.61 -19.51
CA TRP A 265 21.21 -10.59 -20.56
C TRP A 265 21.48 -9.93 -21.91
N LEU A 266 20.54 -9.11 -22.39
CA LEU A 266 20.63 -8.52 -23.73
C LEU A 266 21.79 -7.56 -23.87
N ARG A 267 22.12 -6.75 -22.85
CA ARG A 267 23.24 -5.80 -22.92
C ARG A 267 24.61 -6.50 -23.04
N GLY A 268 24.71 -7.77 -22.64
CA GLY A 268 25.92 -8.58 -22.78
C GLY A 268 26.12 -9.19 -24.17
N LEU A 269 25.12 -9.13 -25.06
CA LEU A 269 25.18 -9.76 -26.37
C LEU A 269 25.64 -8.77 -27.47
N PRO A 270 26.63 -9.14 -28.31
CA PRO A 270 27.05 -8.31 -29.44
C PRO A 270 25.97 -8.08 -30.50
N SER A 271 24.96 -8.95 -30.58
CA SER A 271 23.84 -8.86 -31.52
C SER A 271 22.74 -7.88 -31.07
N SER A 272 22.75 -7.47 -29.81
CA SER A 272 21.75 -6.54 -29.28
C SER A 272 21.98 -5.13 -29.79
N ARG A 273 20.87 -4.42 -30.02
CA ARG A 273 20.87 -3.01 -30.42
C ARG A 273 20.17 -2.20 -29.35
N GLN A 274 20.67 -1.00 -29.08
CA GLN A 274 20.03 -0.06 -28.18
C GLN A 274 19.52 1.15 -28.96
N SER A 275 18.30 1.58 -28.67
CA SER A 275 17.75 2.86 -29.12
C SER A 275 17.07 3.54 -27.93
N PHE A 276 17.53 4.75 -27.58
CA PHE A 276 17.14 5.46 -26.36
C PHE A 276 17.24 4.56 -25.11
N ASN A 277 16.12 4.35 -24.41
CA ASN A 277 16.00 3.52 -23.23
C ASN A 277 15.43 2.12 -23.53
N ILE A 278 15.48 1.65 -24.79
CA ILE A 278 15.00 0.33 -25.19
C ILE A 278 16.16 -0.47 -25.79
N VAL A 279 16.34 -1.69 -25.29
CA VAL A 279 17.25 -2.68 -25.85
C VAL A 279 16.45 -3.69 -26.67
N PHE A 280 16.94 -3.96 -27.87
CA PHE A 280 16.38 -4.90 -28.84
C PHE A 280 17.36 -6.07 -28.98
N GLY A 281 16.85 -7.29 -28.95
CA GLY A 281 17.66 -8.47 -29.17
C GLY A 281 16.79 -9.70 -29.40
N GLU A 282 17.33 -10.86 -29.04
CA GLU A 282 16.68 -12.15 -29.26
C GLU A 282 16.34 -12.83 -27.92
N CYS A 283 15.18 -13.46 -27.87
CA CYS A 283 14.72 -14.19 -26.70
C CYS A 283 15.68 -15.36 -26.39
N PRO A 284 16.12 -15.54 -25.12
CA PRO A 284 17.04 -16.62 -24.75
C PRO A 284 16.52 -18.04 -25.04
N TYR A 285 15.20 -18.22 -25.23
CA TYR A 285 14.57 -19.52 -25.37
C TYR A 285 14.24 -19.89 -26.82
N CYS A 286 13.85 -18.92 -27.65
CA CYS A 286 13.36 -19.19 -29.01
C CYS A 286 14.06 -18.37 -30.09
N SER A 287 15.04 -17.53 -29.72
CA SER A 287 15.79 -16.63 -30.62
C SER A 287 14.91 -15.67 -31.44
N LYS A 288 13.63 -15.51 -31.09
CA LYS A 288 12.75 -14.52 -31.73
C LYS A 288 12.98 -13.13 -31.16
N PRO A 289 12.69 -12.07 -31.93
CA PRO A 289 12.86 -10.71 -31.47
C PRO A 289 12.14 -10.44 -30.15
N ILE A 290 12.85 -9.82 -29.20
CA ILE A 290 12.31 -9.36 -27.92
C ILE A 290 12.93 -8.00 -27.59
N THR A 291 12.19 -7.18 -26.85
CA THR A 291 12.66 -5.88 -26.40
C THR A 291 12.51 -5.75 -24.89
N VAL A 292 13.33 -4.90 -24.29
CA VAL A 292 13.26 -4.59 -22.87
C VAL A 292 13.57 -3.11 -22.65
N LYS A 293 12.80 -2.46 -21.77
CA LYS A 293 13.10 -1.10 -21.33
C LYS A 293 14.21 -1.12 -20.28
N MET A 294 15.16 -0.20 -20.39
CA MET A 294 16.14 0.04 -19.35
C MET A 294 15.41 0.50 -18.08
N SER A 295 15.66 -0.15 -16.95
CA SER A 295 15.14 0.33 -15.67
C SER A 295 15.83 1.64 -15.29
N THR A 296 15.07 2.73 -15.25
CA THR A 296 15.46 3.87 -14.43
C THR A 296 15.24 3.43 -12.98
N GLN A 297 16.30 3.10 -12.24
CA GLN A 297 16.17 3.09 -10.78
C GLN A 297 15.65 4.47 -10.39
N LYS A 298 14.44 4.56 -9.82
CA LYS A 298 14.07 5.77 -9.10
C LYS A 298 15.07 5.86 -7.93
N PRO A 299 15.81 6.97 -7.80
CA PRO A 299 16.74 7.17 -6.70
C PRO A 299 16.03 7.14 -5.34
#